data_AF-G5AQ37-F1
#
_entry.id   AF-G5AQ37-F1
#
_cell.length_a   1.000
_cell.length_b   1.000
_cell.length_c   1.000
_cell.angle_alpha   90.00
_cell.angle_beta   90.00
_cell.angle_gamma   90.00
#
_symmetry.space_group_name_H-M   'P 1'
#
loop_
_entity.id
_entity.type
_entity.pdbx_description
1 polymer ?
#
loop_
_entity_poly.entity_id
_entity_poly.type
_entity_poly.pdbx_seq_one_letter_code
_entity_poly.pdbx_strand_id
1 'polypeptide(L)'
;MSVDVMIELYRRNIRNDAKTVNVIMTVCFSKVTKILLAALMFFPGKDENEKKDSDSESEDEGPTARDLLVQYPTGKKSSKNKKKLEKAVEVLRKQKKKKPEVFNFSAIHLIHNPQDFAEKLLKQLENSKERFLQPHQREVTKILLFPAQASHHLAPPEVIQSLLMSVVNNFVTDKNSGEVMTVSTNAIKEITAQCPLAVTEELLQDVAQYKTHKDKNVMMSARTSIQLFRTLNLQMLQKKFWGKPTEASVEAIVQEYGELDAKDYIPGAEVLETEKEEDAENGEDKWESTSLSEEEEADVHHSSDEEHKRFPRS
;
A
#
# COMPACT_ATOMS: atom_id res chain seq x y z
N MET A 1 -24.16 2.67 -28.91
CA MET A 1 -22.82 3.27 -28.82
C MET A 1 -21.85 2.17 -28.46
N SER A 2 -20.73 2.04 -29.19
CA SER A 2 -19.77 0.95 -28.95
C SER A 2 -19.20 1.08 -27.53
N VAL A 3 -19.12 -0.03 -26.81
CA VAL A 3 -18.52 -0.15 -25.47
C VAL A 3 -17.07 0.33 -25.51
N ASP A 4 -16.38 0.06 -26.61
CA ASP A 4 -15.00 0.50 -26.84
C ASP A 4 -14.88 2.03 -26.84
N VAL A 5 -15.87 2.73 -27.39
CA VAL A 5 -15.89 4.21 -27.39
C VAL A 5 -16.10 4.73 -25.97
N MET A 6 -16.94 4.08 -25.16
CA MET A 6 -17.11 4.47 -23.75
C MET A 6 -15.85 4.24 -22.93
N ILE A 7 -15.18 3.10 -23.13
CA ILE A 7 -13.89 2.78 -22.52
C ILE A 7 -12.82 3.80 -22.93
N GLU A 8 -12.76 4.15 -24.21
CA GLU A 8 -11.79 5.11 -24.74
C GLU A 8 -12.04 6.53 -24.22
N LEU A 9 -13.30 6.97 -24.13
CA LEU A 9 -13.66 8.26 -23.54
C LEU A 9 -13.33 8.34 -22.05
N TYR A 10 -13.47 7.22 -21.33
CA TYR A 10 -13.06 7.11 -19.93
C TYR A 10 -11.54 7.23 -19.80
N ARG A 11 -10.77 6.44 -20.57
CA ARG A 11 -9.29 6.45 -20.56
C ARG A 11 -8.70 7.80 -20.96
N ARG A 12 -9.36 8.55 -21.83
CA ARG A 12 -8.95 9.91 -22.22
C ARG A 12 -9.37 10.97 -21.20
N ASN A 13 -9.97 10.59 -20.06
CA ASN A 13 -10.52 11.50 -19.06
C ASN A 13 -11.53 12.52 -19.63
N ILE A 14 -12.19 12.19 -20.73
CA ILE A 14 -13.20 13.07 -21.36
C ILE A 14 -14.56 12.85 -20.69
N ARG A 15 -14.87 11.61 -20.31
CA ARG A 15 -16.15 11.22 -19.71
C ARG A 15 -15.93 10.26 -18.54
N ASN A 16 -15.72 10.83 -17.36
CA ASN A 16 -15.42 10.14 -16.10
C ASN A 16 -16.61 10.21 -15.11
N ASP A 17 -17.81 9.88 -15.57
CA ASP A 17 -19.03 9.89 -14.77
C ASP A 17 -19.45 8.49 -14.33
N ALA A 18 -20.09 8.41 -13.15
CA ALA A 18 -20.67 7.17 -12.63
C ALA A 18 -21.65 6.52 -13.62
N LYS A 19 -22.40 7.31 -14.38
CA LYS A 19 -23.34 6.78 -15.38
C LYS A 19 -22.62 5.95 -16.45
N THR A 20 -21.50 6.43 -16.99
CA THR A 20 -20.74 5.69 -18.01
C THR A 20 -20.18 4.39 -17.45
N VAL A 21 -19.60 4.44 -16.25
CA VAL A 21 -19.05 3.24 -15.58
C VAL A 21 -20.14 2.19 -15.32
N ASN A 22 -21.31 2.61 -14.83
CA ASN A 22 -22.39 1.67 -14.57
C ASN A 22 -23.03 1.13 -15.86
N VAL A 23 -23.00 1.87 -16.98
CA VAL A 23 -23.33 1.31 -18.29
C VAL A 23 -22.32 0.24 -18.70
N ILE A 24 -21.01 0.49 -18.55
CA ILE A 24 -19.98 -0.54 -18.80
C ILE A 24 -20.16 -1.75 -17.88
N MET A 25 -20.54 -1.56 -16.62
CA MET A 25 -20.87 -2.64 -15.68
C MET A 25 -22.01 -3.53 -16.18
N THR A 26 -23.08 -2.96 -16.75
CA THR A 26 -24.18 -3.78 -17.32
C THR A 26 -23.72 -4.63 -18.51
N VAL A 27 -22.70 -4.17 -19.24
CA VAL A 27 -22.15 -4.85 -20.41
C VAL A 27 -21.34 -6.10 -20.02
N CYS A 28 -20.79 -6.14 -18.81
CA CYS A 28 -20.14 -7.34 -18.26
C CYS A 28 -21.06 -8.55 -18.20
N PHE A 29 -22.39 -8.37 -18.26
CA PHE A 29 -23.38 -9.44 -18.27
C PHE A 29 -23.95 -9.74 -19.68
N SER A 30 -23.34 -9.20 -20.72
CA SER A 30 -23.75 -9.44 -22.10
C SER A 30 -23.48 -10.89 -22.54
N LYS A 31 -24.34 -11.44 -23.41
CA LYS A 31 -24.17 -12.79 -23.97
C LYS A 31 -23.03 -12.88 -24.99
N VAL A 32 -22.50 -11.74 -25.44
CA VAL A 32 -21.47 -11.67 -26.48
C VAL A 32 -20.10 -11.61 -25.82
N THR A 33 -19.35 -12.71 -25.87
CA THR A 33 -18.08 -12.89 -25.15
C THR A 33 -17.06 -11.78 -25.43
N LYS A 34 -16.95 -11.30 -26.68
CA LYS A 34 -16.01 -10.22 -27.03
C LYS A 34 -16.32 -8.91 -26.29
N ILE A 35 -17.61 -8.57 -26.20
CA ILE A 35 -18.07 -7.35 -25.56
C ILE A 35 -17.94 -7.48 -24.03
N LEU A 36 -18.31 -8.64 -23.49
CA LEU A 36 -18.10 -8.99 -22.09
C LEU A 36 -16.62 -8.90 -21.69
N LEU A 37 -15.71 -9.44 -22.50
CA LEU A 37 -14.27 -9.42 -22.23
C LEU A 37 -13.73 -7.97 -22.23
N ALA A 38 -14.12 -7.15 -23.20
CA ALA A 38 -13.73 -5.74 -23.24
C ALA A 38 -14.18 -4.97 -21.99
N ALA A 39 -15.43 -5.20 -21.54
CA ALA A 39 -15.97 -4.58 -20.34
C ALA A 39 -15.33 -5.11 -19.05
N LEU A 40 -15.01 -6.41 -18.96
CA LEU A 40 -14.31 -6.97 -17.79
C LEU A 40 -12.85 -6.50 -17.71
N MET A 41 -12.16 -6.38 -18.83
CA MET A 41 -10.77 -5.91 -18.88
C MET A 41 -10.61 -4.41 -18.61
N PHE A 42 -11.71 -3.65 -18.65
CA PHE A 42 -11.73 -2.22 -18.34
C PHE A 42 -11.42 -1.93 -16.86
N PHE A 43 -12.01 -2.67 -15.93
CA PHE A 43 -11.92 -2.38 -14.48
C PHE A 43 -10.54 -2.60 -13.86
N PRO A 44 -9.78 -3.66 -14.21
CA PRO A 44 -8.44 -3.87 -13.67
C PRO A 44 -7.40 -2.86 -14.17
N GLY A 45 -7.77 -1.96 -15.09
CA GLY A 45 -6.86 -0.92 -15.56
C GLY A 45 -5.61 -1.50 -16.20
N LYS A 46 -5.76 -2.42 -17.17
CA LYS A 46 -4.63 -2.72 -18.08
C LYS A 46 -4.37 -1.46 -18.92
N ASP A 47 -3.68 -0.51 -18.32
CA ASP A 47 -3.16 0.66 -18.98
C ASP A 47 -1.90 0.23 -19.71
N GLU A 48 -2.05 -0.02 -21.01
CA GLU A 48 -0.91 0.05 -21.94
C GLU A 48 -0.26 1.46 -21.95
N ASN A 49 -0.86 2.44 -21.28
CA ASN A 49 -0.37 3.81 -21.18
C ASN A 49 0.49 4.12 -19.95
N GLU A 50 0.48 3.34 -18.87
CA GLU A 50 1.39 3.62 -17.74
C GLU A 50 2.87 3.44 -18.11
N LYS A 51 3.15 2.65 -19.16
CA LYS A 51 4.50 2.56 -19.75
C LYS A 51 4.94 3.82 -20.50
N LYS A 52 4.04 4.75 -20.86
CA LYS A 52 4.41 5.98 -21.55
C LYS A 52 4.67 7.16 -20.62
N ASP A 53 4.10 7.14 -19.41
CA ASP A 53 4.33 8.18 -18.41
C ASP A 53 5.44 7.80 -17.42
N SER A 54 5.84 6.53 -17.35
CA SER A 54 6.98 6.06 -16.57
C SER A 54 8.33 6.16 -17.29
N ASP A 55 8.36 6.65 -18.53
CA ASP A 55 9.59 6.93 -19.32
C ASP A 55 10.02 8.41 -19.24
N SER A 56 9.46 9.18 -18.30
CA SER A 56 10.10 10.44 -17.91
C SER A 56 11.17 10.12 -16.87
N GLU A 57 12.29 9.58 -17.34
CA GLU A 57 13.53 9.47 -16.57
C GLU A 57 13.82 10.82 -15.90
N SER A 58 13.66 10.88 -14.58
CA SER A 58 14.18 11.98 -13.78
C SER A 58 15.68 11.75 -13.54
N GLU A 59 16.45 11.68 -14.62
CA GLU A 59 17.89 11.89 -14.65
C GLU A 59 18.16 13.39 -14.74
N ASP A 60 17.61 14.17 -13.81
CA ASP A 60 18.08 15.52 -13.49
C ASP A 60 17.54 15.87 -12.10
N GLU A 61 18.17 15.35 -11.05
CA GLU A 61 18.16 16.03 -9.75
C GLU A 61 18.88 17.38 -9.93
N GLY A 62 18.17 18.32 -10.54
CA GLY A 62 18.58 19.71 -10.57
C GLY A 62 18.71 20.23 -9.13
N PRO A 63 19.62 21.18 -8.88
CA PRO A 63 19.94 21.62 -7.54
C PRO A 63 18.70 22.09 -6.77
N THR A 64 18.50 21.51 -5.59
CA THR A 64 17.37 21.83 -4.71
C THR A 64 17.47 23.29 -4.26
N ALA A 65 16.34 23.93 -3.91
CA ALA A 65 16.34 25.31 -3.42
C ALA A 65 17.33 25.55 -2.26
N ARG A 66 17.58 24.52 -1.43
CA ARG A 66 18.59 24.54 -0.37
C ARG A 66 20.02 24.59 -0.92
N ASP A 67 20.35 23.80 -1.95
CA ASP A 67 21.67 23.83 -2.62
C ASP A 67 21.96 25.16 -3.30
N LEU A 68 20.96 25.78 -3.94
CA LEU A 68 21.14 27.10 -4.55
C LEU A 68 21.39 28.19 -3.49
N LEU A 69 20.81 28.08 -2.30
CA LEU A 69 21.12 28.99 -1.19
C LEU A 69 22.54 28.80 -0.66
N VAL A 70 23.02 27.55 -0.61
CA VAL A 70 24.39 27.22 -0.17
C VAL A 70 25.43 27.68 -1.19
N GLN A 71 25.15 27.56 -2.49
CA GLN A 71 26.07 27.98 -3.56
C GLN A 71 26.22 29.51 -3.67
N TYR A 72 25.26 30.29 -3.18
CA TYR A 72 25.30 31.75 -3.20
C TYR A 72 25.25 32.34 -1.79
N PRO A 73 26.35 32.25 -1.02
CA PRO A 73 26.40 32.80 0.33
C PRO A 73 26.19 34.32 0.32
N THR A 74 25.49 34.81 1.35
CA THR A 74 25.05 36.20 1.55
C THR A 74 26.21 37.15 1.90
N GLY A 75 27.16 37.32 0.99
CA GLY A 75 28.09 38.46 0.96
C GLY A 75 27.69 39.46 -0.14
N LYS A 76 28.23 40.70 -0.10
CA LYS A 76 27.88 41.83 -1.01
C LYS A 76 27.60 41.35 -2.44
N LYS A 77 26.30 41.23 -2.77
CA LYS A 77 25.84 40.61 -4.02
C LYS A 77 26.18 41.53 -5.19
N SER A 78 27.12 41.14 -6.03
CA SER A 78 27.24 41.75 -7.36
C SER A 78 25.89 41.65 -8.06
N SER A 79 25.41 42.76 -8.65
CA SER A 79 24.09 42.86 -9.33
C SER A 79 23.84 41.71 -10.33
N LYS A 80 24.93 41.16 -10.90
CA LYS A 80 24.92 40.01 -11.80
C LYS A 80 24.53 38.68 -11.11
N ASN A 81 24.94 38.45 -9.87
CA ASN A 81 24.62 37.21 -9.14
C ASN A 81 23.18 37.21 -8.59
N LYS A 82 22.65 38.37 -8.18
CA LYS A 82 21.23 38.50 -7.79
C LYS A 82 20.29 38.10 -8.93
N LYS A 83 20.56 38.61 -10.14
CA LYS A 83 19.79 38.24 -11.35
C LYS A 83 19.90 36.76 -11.73
N LYS A 84 21.00 36.08 -11.40
CA LYS A 84 21.16 34.64 -11.67
C LYS A 84 20.35 33.79 -10.68
N LEU A 85 20.39 34.13 -9.39
CA LEU A 85 19.59 33.45 -8.36
C LEU A 85 18.09 33.62 -8.62
N GLU A 86 17.65 34.84 -8.97
CA GLU A 86 16.23 35.11 -9.31
C GLU A 86 15.75 34.26 -10.49
N LYS A 87 16.55 34.16 -11.56
CA LYS A 87 16.23 33.29 -12.71
C LYS A 87 16.18 31.81 -12.33
N ALA A 88 17.11 31.33 -11.51
CA ALA A 88 17.15 29.93 -11.06
C ALA A 88 15.92 29.57 -10.19
N VAL A 89 15.53 30.47 -9.28
CA VAL A 89 14.33 30.32 -8.46
C VAL A 89 13.06 30.37 -9.31
N GLU A 90 13.02 31.20 -10.36
CA GLU A 90 11.88 31.26 -11.27
C GLU A 90 11.71 29.98 -12.10
N VAL A 91 12.81 29.35 -12.53
CA VAL A 91 12.80 28.05 -13.21
C VAL A 91 12.28 26.95 -12.28
N LEU A 92 12.75 26.91 -11.02
CA LEU A 92 12.22 25.98 -10.02
C LEU A 92 10.73 26.22 -9.73
N ARG A 93 10.28 27.48 -9.68
CA ARG A 93 8.86 27.81 -9.51
C ARG A 93 8.02 27.36 -10.71
N LYS A 94 8.55 27.43 -11.93
CA LYS A 94 7.89 26.93 -13.15
C LYS A 94 7.86 25.40 -13.19
N GLN A 95 8.91 24.72 -12.73
CA GLN A 95 8.93 23.26 -12.56
C GLN A 95 7.96 22.79 -11.45
N LYS A 96 7.79 23.57 -10.37
CA LYS A 96 6.79 23.32 -9.32
C LYS A 96 5.35 23.62 -9.72
N LYS A 97 5.10 24.36 -10.81
CA LYS A 97 3.78 24.42 -11.45
C LYS A 97 3.51 23.11 -12.19
N LYS A 98 3.50 21.99 -11.46
CA LYS A 98 2.93 20.75 -11.94
C LYS A 98 1.44 21.02 -12.22
N LYS A 99 0.94 20.53 -13.36
CA LYS A 99 -0.48 20.53 -13.70
C LYS A 99 -1.25 19.97 -12.49
N PRO A 100 -2.48 20.44 -12.20
CA PRO A 100 -3.28 19.86 -11.13
C PRO A 100 -3.28 18.34 -11.31
N GLU A 101 -2.81 17.64 -10.29
CA GLU A 101 -2.74 16.19 -10.28
C GLU A 101 -4.19 15.70 -10.41
N VAL A 102 -4.53 15.23 -11.61
CA VAL A 102 -5.86 14.73 -11.89
C VAL A 102 -5.94 13.42 -11.15
N PHE A 103 -6.60 13.43 -9.99
CA PHE A 103 -6.98 12.20 -9.30
C PHE A 103 -7.90 11.43 -10.25
N ASN A 104 -7.34 10.46 -10.96
CA ASN A 104 -8.10 9.49 -11.71
C ASN A 104 -8.84 8.66 -10.67
N PHE A 105 -10.12 8.94 -10.44
CA PHE A 105 -10.96 8.01 -9.71
C PHE A 105 -10.89 6.68 -10.45
N SER A 106 -10.42 5.63 -9.76
CA SER A 106 -10.53 4.27 -10.30
C SER A 106 -11.99 4.02 -10.67
N ALA A 107 -12.21 3.38 -11.82
CA ALA A 107 -13.57 3.06 -12.29
C ALA A 107 -14.36 2.29 -11.22
N ILE A 108 -13.67 1.54 -10.38
CA ILE A 108 -14.26 0.78 -9.27
C ILE A 108 -14.99 1.70 -8.28
N HIS A 109 -14.46 2.89 -7.98
CA HIS A 109 -15.10 3.83 -7.05
C HIS A 109 -16.39 4.46 -7.60
N LEU A 110 -16.60 4.39 -8.91
CA LEU A 110 -17.77 4.96 -9.57
C LEU A 110 -18.91 3.94 -9.74
N ILE A 111 -18.72 2.70 -9.27
CA ILE A 111 -19.73 1.65 -9.28
C ILE A 111 -20.77 1.92 -8.18
N HIS A 112 -22.06 1.87 -8.53
CA HIS A 112 -23.13 2.17 -7.57
C HIS A 112 -23.29 1.09 -6.48
N ASN A 113 -23.17 -0.19 -6.86
CA ASN A 113 -23.23 -1.31 -5.92
C ASN A 113 -22.15 -2.35 -6.31
N PRO A 114 -20.93 -2.24 -5.76
CA PRO A 114 -19.84 -3.15 -6.07
C PRO A 114 -20.06 -4.56 -5.52
N GLN A 115 -20.76 -4.69 -4.40
CA GLN A 115 -21.07 -5.98 -3.78
C GLN A 115 -21.98 -6.82 -4.68
N ASP A 116 -23.13 -6.28 -5.09
CA ASP A 116 -24.06 -6.96 -6.01
C ASP A 116 -23.38 -7.29 -7.34
N PHE A 117 -22.48 -6.42 -7.81
CA PHE A 117 -21.75 -6.64 -9.04
C PHE A 117 -20.84 -7.87 -8.93
N ALA A 118 -20.06 -7.98 -7.85
CA ALA A 118 -19.21 -9.12 -7.57
C ALA A 118 -20.01 -10.42 -7.42
N GLU A 119 -21.12 -10.40 -6.69
CA GLU A 119 -21.99 -11.58 -6.51
C GLU A 119 -22.59 -12.08 -7.81
N LYS A 120 -23.03 -11.17 -8.70
CA LYS A 120 -23.54 -11.55 -10.03
C LYS A 120 -22.46 -12.18 -10.90
N LEU A 121 -21.23 -11.66 -10.86
CA LEU A 121 -20.09 -12.24 -11.57
C LEU A 121 -19.72 -13.62 -11.02
N LEU A 122 -19.70 -13.77 -9.69
CA LEU A 122 -19.46 -15.05 -9.04
C LEU A 122 -20.51 -16.09 -9.46
N LYS A 123 -21.80 -15.72 -9.46
CA LYS A 123 -22.88 -16.60 -9.91
C LYS A 123 -22.73 -17.03 -11.37
N GLN A 124 -22.21 -16.16 -12.25
CA GLN A 124 -21.89 -16.56 -13.62
C GLN A 124 -20.77 -17.59 -13.66
N LEU A 125 -19.75 -17.43 -12.81
CA LEU A 125 -18.63 -18.36 -12.69
C LEU A 125 -19.05 -19.71 -12.09
N GLU A 126 -19.92 -19.73 -11.07
CA GLU A 126 -20.45 -20.95 -10.45
C GLU A 126 -21.26 -21.81 -11.43
N ASN A 127 -21.92 -21.17 -12.40
CA ASN A 127 -22.61 -21.88 -13.47
C ASN A 127 -21.63 -22.50 -14.50
N SER A 128 -20.36 -22.10 -14.49
CA SER A 128 -19.34 -22.75 -15.30
C SER A 128 -18.94 -24.09 -14.68
N LYS A 129 -18.82 -25.13 -15.50
CA LYS A 129 -18.46 -26.49 -15.03
C LYS A 129 -16.95 -26.68 -14.88
N GLU A 130 -16.17 -25.62 -14.99
CA GLU A 130 -14.70 -25.68 -15.01
C GLU A 130 -14.13 -25.73 -13.59
N ARG A 131 -13.13 -26.59 -13.39
CA ARG A 131 -12.40 -26.69 -12.12
C ARG A 131 -11.10 -25.91 -12.24
N PHE A 132 -11.03 -24.75 -11.59
CA PHE A 132 -9.88 -23.84 -11.71
C PHE A 132 -8.70 -24.18 -10.78
N LEU A 133 -8.97 -24.76 -9.60
CA LEU A 133 -7.94 -25.13 -8.60
C LEU A 133 -7.36 -26.53 -8.86
N GLN A 134 -6.73 -26.72 -10.01
CA GLN A 134 -5.99 -27.94 -10.35
C GLN A 134 -4.55 -27.62 -10.77
N PRO A 135 -3.53 -28.42 -10.37
CA PRO A 135 -2.12 -28.15 -10.68
C PRO A 135 -1.79 -28.03 -12.17
N HIS A 136 -2.51 -28.78 -13.01
CA HIS A 136 -2.30 -28.82 -14.45
C HIS A 136 -3.05 -27.73 -15.22
N GLN A 137 -3.77 -26.85 -14.52
CA GLN A 137 -4.55 -25.80 -15.15
C GLN A 137 -3.63 -24.72 -15.74
N ARG A 138 -4.05 -24.12 -16.86
CA ARG A 138 -3.31 -23.00 -17.46
C ARG A 138 -3.35 -21.78 -16.54
N GLU A 139 -2.22 -21.09 -16.45
CA GLU A 139 -2.06 -19.88 -15.61
C GLU A 139 -2.40 -20.11 -14.12
N VAL A 140 -2.18 -21.33 -13.62
CA VAL A 140 -2.53 -21.70 -12.25
C VAL A 140 -1.91 -20.79 -11.19
N THR A 141 -0.71 -20.26 -11.44
CA THR A 141 -0.05 -19.25 -10.60
C THR A 141 -0.89 -17.99 -10.42
N LYS A 142 -1.53 -17.50 -11.49
CA LYS A 142 -2.42 -16.34 -11.41
C LYS A 142 -3.71 -16.70 -10.70
N ILE A 143 -4.24 -17.90 -10.96
CA ILE A 143 -5.45 -18.39 -10.31
C ILE A 143 -5.26 -18.48 -8.79
N LEU A 144 -4.11 -18.96 -8.32
CA LEU A 144 -3.78 -19.06 -6.89
C LEU A 144 -3.58 -17.71 -6.19
N LEU A 145 -3.34 -16.63 -6.94
CA LEU A 145 -3.19 -15.29 -6.38
C LEU A 145 -4.54 -14.67 -5.98
N PHE A 146 -5.62 -14.94 -6.74
CA PHE A 146 -6.93 -14.34 -6.45
C PHE A 146 -7.49 -14.74 -5.07
N PRO A 147 -7.45 -16.01 -4.63
CA PRO A 147 -7.87 -16.38 -3.29
C PRO A 147 -7.09 -15.68 -2.18
N ALA A 148 -5.78 -15.46 -2.38
CA ALA A 148 -4.95 -14.71 -1.43
C ALA A 148 -5.41 -13.25 -1.31
N GLN A 149 -5.67 -12.59 -2.44
CA GLN A 149 -6.15 -11.21 -2.48
C GLN A 149 -7.59 -11.04 -1.98
N ALA A 150 -8.42 -12.07 -2.15
CA ALA A 150 -9.82 -12.07 -1.70
C ALA A 150 -9.96 -12.43 -0.21
N SER A 151 -8.92 -12.97 0.41
CA SER A 151 -8.92 -13.28 1.85
C SER A 151 -8.81 -11.97 2.66
N HIS A 152 -9.55 -11.89 3.76
CA HIS A 152 -9.51 -10.75 4.69
C HIS A 152 -10.02 -11.17 6.07
N HIS A 153 -9.60 -10.48 7.12
CA HIS A 153 -10.00 -10.75 8.51
C HIS A 153 -11.53 -10.80 8.75
N LEU A 154 -12.34 -10.16 7.90
CA LEU A 154 -13.80 -10.22 7.98
C LEU A 154 -14.42 -11.47 7.31
N ALA A 155 -13.62 -12.32 6.67
CA ALA A 155 -14.12 -13.53 6.02
C ALA A 155 -14.30 -14.64 7.06
N PRO A 156 -15.40 -15.41 7.01
CA PRO A 156 -15.60 -16.54 7.91
C PRO A 156 -14.43 -17.54 7.79
N PRO A 157 -13.79 -17.91 8.92
CA PRO A 157 -12.60 -18.75 8.91
C PRO A 157 -12.86 -20.14 8.32
N GLU A 158 -14.08 -20.68 8.43
CA GLU A 158 -14.45 -22.00 7.92
C GLU A 158 -14.37 -22.08 6.39
N VAL A 159 -14.72 -20.98 5.71
CA VAL A 159 -14.65 -20.88 4.25
C VAL A 159 -13.20 -20.81 3.78
N ILE A 160 -12.39 -19.99 4.46
CA ILE A 160 -10.97 -19.83 4.16
C ILE A 160 -10.20 -21.12 4.47
N GLN A 161 -10.55 -21.82 5.55
CA GLN A 161 -9.97 -23.11 5.90
C GLN A 161 -10.25 -24.16 4.83
N SER A 162 -11.49 -24.22 4.33
CA SER A 162 -11.88 -25.15 3.25
C SER A 162 -11.09 -24.87 1.97
N LEU A 163 -10.88 -23.59 1.65
CA LEU A 163 -10.05 -23.14 0.53
C LEU A 163 -8.58 -23.54 0.72
N LEU A 164 -8.00 -23.25 1.89
CA LEU A 164 -6.61 -23.61 2.24
C LEU A 164 -6.37 -25.11 2.11
N MET A 165 -7.28 -25.92 2.66
CA MET A 165 -7.17 -27.38 2.61
C MET A 165 -7.28 -27.89 1.17
N SER A 166 -8.14 -27.29 0.35
CA SER A 166 -8.20 -27.61 -1.08
C SER A 166 -6.91 -27.24 -1.82
N VAL A 167 -6.24 -26.14 -1.46
CA VAL A 167 -4.95 -25.76 -2.05
C VAL A 167 -3.87 -26.75 -1.62
N VAL A 168 -3.75 -27.06 -0.33
CA VAL A 168 -2.73 -28.00 0.16
C VAL A 168 -2.91 -29.39 -0.45
N ASN A 169 -4.10 -29.97 -0.37
CA ASN A 169 -4.36 -31.33 -0.86
C ASN A 169 -4.10 -31.50 -2.36
N ASN A 170 -4.35 -30.47 -3.16
CA ASN A 170 -4.16 -30.54 -4.61
C ASN A 170 -2.73 -30.15 -5.03
N PHE A 171 -2.12 -29.16 -4.36
CA PHE A 171 -0.91 -28.51 -4.84
C PHE A 171 0.36 -28.85 -4.05
N VAL A 172 0.27 -29.00 -2.74
CA VAL A 172 1.43 -29.26 -1.86
C VAL A 172 1.59 -30.77 -1.68
N THR A 173 1.93 -31.44 -2.78
CA THR A 173 2.19 -32.89 -2.80
C THR A 173 3.44 -33.18 -3.61
N ASP A 174 4.17 -34.25 -3.26
CA ASP A 174 5.41 -34.65 -3.94
C ASP A 174 5.22 -35.07 -5.41
N LYS A 175 3.96 -35.17 -5.87
CA LYS A 175 3.60 -35.49 -7.26
C LYS A 175 3.68 -34.26 -8.17
N ASN A 176 3.60 -33.05 -7.61
CA ASN A 176 3.61 -31.81 -8.37
C ASN A 176 5.02 -31.29 -8.59
N SER A 177 5.19 -30.38 -9.55
CA SER A 177 6.49 -29.75 -9.79
C SER A 177 6.88 -28.83 -8.63
N GLY A 178 8.18 -28.70 -8.36
CA GLY A 178 8.69 -27.82 -7.31
C GLY A 178 8.30 -26.35 -7.52
N GLU A 179 8.10 -25.90 -8.75
CA GLU A 179 7.61 -24.55 -9.06
C GLU A 179 6.16 -24.34 -8.57
N VAL A 180 5.26 -25.28 -8.89
CA VAL A 180 3.87 -25.23 -8.46
C VAL A 180 3.76 -25.31 -6.94
N MET A 181 4.55 -26.18 -6.30
CA MET A 181 4.61 -26.26 -4.84
C MET A 181 5.10 -24.96 -4.20
N THR A 182 6.13 -24.33 -4.78
CA THR A 182 6.69 -23.04 -4.30
C THR A 182 5.63 -21.95 -4.34
N VAL A 183 4.97 -21.78 -5.48
CA VAL A 183 3.90 -20.79 -5.67
C VAL A 183 2.74 -21.03 -4.70
N SER A 184 2.32 -22.28 -4.57
CA SER A 184 1.18 -22.64 -3.71
C SER A 184 1.49 -22.44 -2.23
N THR A 185 2.71 -22.78 -1.81
CA THR A 185 3.17 -22.53 -0.43
C THR A 185 3.18 -21.03 -0.12
N ASN A 186 3.63 -20.20 -1.08
CA ASN A 186 3.58 -18.75 -0.92
C ASN A 186 2.14 -18.19 -0.90
N ALA A 187 1.23 -18.77 -1.69
CA ALA A 187 -0.19 -18.40 -1.64
C ALA A 187 -0.83 -18.75 -0.29
N ILE A 188 -0.54 -19.94 0.25
CA ILE A 188 -0.97 -20.36 1.60
C ILE A 188 -0.46 -19.39 2.66
N LYS A 189 0.82 -19.02 2.59
CA LYS A 189 1.43 -18.04 3.49
C LYS A 189 0.70 -16.69 3.44
N GLU A 190 0.35 -16.21 2.24
CA GLU A 190 -0.37 -14.94 2.08
C GLU A 190 -1.80 -15.00 2.63
N ILE A 191 -2.54 -16.07 2.32
CA ILE A 191 -3.88 -16.30 2.86
C ILE A 191 -3.85 -16.37 4.39
N THR A 192 -2.84 -17.07 4.94
CA THR A 192 -2.61 -17.20 6.37
C THR A 192 -2.32 -15.86 7.03
N ALA A 193 -1.45 -15.04 6.45
CA ALA A 193 -1.08 -13.73 7.01
C ALA A 193 -2.33 -12.84 7.19
N GLN A 194 -3.27 -13.00 6.28
CA GLN A 194 -4.49 -12.22 6.22
C GLN A 194 -5.64 -12.80 7.06
N CYS A 195 -5.65 -14.12 7.25
CA CYS A 195 -6.64 -14.86 8.04
C CYS A 195 -5.97 -15.95 8.90
N PRO A 196 -5.29 -15.58 10.00
CA PRO A 196 -4.54 -16.56 10.80
C PRO A 196 -5.43 -17.63 11.44
N LEU A 197 -6.67 -17.28 11.77
CA LEU A 197 -7.68 -18.15 12.40
C LEU A 197 -8.09 -19.35 11.53
N ALA A 198 -7.91 -19.27 10.21
CA ALA A 198 -8.30 -20.33 9.29
C ALA A 198 -7.28 -21.48 9.20
N VAL A 199 -6.10 -21.32 9.82
CA VAL A 199 -5.03 -22.32 9.77
C VAL A 199 -5.20 -23.34 10.89
N THR A 200 -5.14 -24.62 10.54
CA THR A 200 -5.12 -25.72 11.51
C THR A 200 -3.68 -26.15 11.82
N GLU A 201 -3.49 -26.80 12.98
CA GLU A 201 -2.18 -27.38 13.34
C GLU A 201 -1.70 -28.40 12.30
N GLU A 202 -2.61 -29.23 11.76
CA GLU A 202 -2.29 -30.24 10.75
C GLU A 202 -1.70 -29.59 9.48
N LEU A 203 -2.36 -28.53 8.98
CA LEU A 203 -1.91 -27.78 7.81
C LEU A 203 -0.50 -27.21 8.00
N LEU A 204 -0.25 -26.67 9.19
CA LEU A 204 1.04 -26.10 9.56
C LEU A 204 2.13 -27.17 9.61
N GLN A 205 1.82 -28.33 10.16
CA GLN A 205 2.75 -29.46 10.19
C GLN A 205 3.07 -29.96 8.79
N ASP A 206 2.09 -30.06 7.91
CA ASP A 206 2.27 -30.50 6.52
C ASP A 206 3.17 -29.54 5.73
N VAL A 207 2.96 -28.23 5.85
CA VAL A 207 3.83 -27.22 5.22
C VAL A 207 5.23 -27.22 5.85
N ALA A 208 5.34 -27.42 7.16
CA ALA A 208 6.63 -27.42 7.86
C ALA A 208 7.54 -28.61 7.50
N GLN A 209 6.97 -29.74 7.09
CA GLN A 209 7.74 -30.91 6.62
C GLN A 209 8.63 -30.56 5.42
N TYR A 210 8.21 -29.59 4.59
CA TYR A 210 8.97 -29.16 3.41
C TYR A 210 10.21 -28.30 3.72
N LYS A 211 10.53 -28.02 4.99
CA LYS A 211 11.73 -27.29 5.43
C LYS A 211 13.06 -27.92 4.97
N THR A 212 13.07 -29.22 4.71
CA THR A 212 14.24 -29.98 4.24
C THR A 212 14.02 -30.60 2.86
N HIS A 213 13.10 -30.06 2.06
CA HIS A 213 12.81 -30.56 0.72
C HIS A 213 14.01 -30.45 -0.23
N LYS A 214 14.10 -31.34 -1.23
CA LYS A 214 15.22 -31.38 -2.20
C LYS A 214 15.35 -30.08 -2.99
N ASP A 215 14.22 -29.52 -3.42
CA ASP A 215 14.17 -28.26 -4.15
C ASP A 215 14.35 -27.07 -3.22
N LYS A 216 15.37 -26.25 -3.50
CA LYS A 216 15.70 -25.05 -2.72
C LYS A 216 14.54 -24.05 -2.67
N ASN A 217 13.79 -23.87 -3.76
CA ASN A 217 12.69 -22.90 -3.83
C ASN A 217 11.53 -23.29 -2.90
N VAL A 218 11.16 -24.58 -2.91
CA VAL A 218 10.15 -25.15 -2.01
C VAL A 218 10.64 -25.06 -0.57
N MET A 219 11.90 -25.43 -0.32
CA MET A 219 12.53 -25.35 0.99
C MET A 219 12.50 -23.93 1.57
N MET A 220 12.84 -22.91 0.76
CA MET A 220 12.82 -21.52 1.18
C MET A 220 11.41 -21.02 1.45
N SER A 221 10.43 -21.40 0.63
CA SER A 221 9.02 -21.02 0.82
C SER A 221 8.41 -21.65 2.08
N ALA A 222 8.77 -22.90 2.38
CA ALA A 222 8.39 -23.54 3.64
C ALA A 222 9.01 -22.82 4.85
N ARG A 223 10.28 -22.39 4.75
CA ARG A 223 10.95 -21.63 5.83
C ARG A 223 10.34 -20.26 6.07
N THR A 224 9.97 -19.53 5.01
CA THR A 224 9.31 -18.23 5.15
C THR A 224 7.91 -18.38 5.74
N SER A 225 7.21 -19.46 5.40
CA SER A 225 5.92 -19.80 6.03
C SER A 225 6.09 -20.07 7.52
N ILE A 226 7.05 -20.92 7.93
CA ILE A 226 7.38 -21.15 9.34
C ILE A 226 7.70 -19.84 10.07
N GLN A 227 8.42 -18.93 9.42
CA GLN A 227 8.74 -17.64 10.02
C GLN A 227 7.49 -16.78 10.28
N LEU A 228 6.54 -16.76 9.34
CA LEU A 228 5.24 -16.08 9.54
C LEU A 228 4.47 -16.70 10.72
N PHE A 229 4.46 -18.03 10.85
CA PHE A 229 3.76 -18.67 11.95
C PHE A 229 4.37 -18.34 13.31
N ARG A 230 5.70 -18.16 13.40
CA ARG A 230 6.36 -17.69 14.63
C ARG A 230 5.95 -16.28 15.02
N THR A 231 5.62 -15.42 14.06
CA THR A 231 5.17 -14.05 14.34
C THR A 231 3.68 -13.98 14.66
N LEU A 232 2.88 -14.92 14.19
CA LEU A 232 1.43 -14.94 14.40
C LEU A 232 1.02 -15.73 15.64
N ASN A 233 1.51 -16.97 15.78
CA ASN A 233 1.17 -17.84 16.90
C ASN A 233 2.24 -18.94 17.08
N LEU A 234 3.16 -18.76 18.02
CA LEU A 234 4.19 -19.75 18.33
C LEU A 234 3.62 -21.09 18.83
N GLN A 235 2.48 -21.08 19.52
CA GLN A 235 1.97 -22.28 20.20
C GLN A 235 1.43 -23.34 19.24
N MET A 236 0.93 -22.92 18.07
CA MET A 236 0.45 -23.85 17.04
C MET A 236 1.58 -24.65 16.37
N LEU A 237 2.82 -24.18 16.50
CA LEU A 237 3.97 -24.80 15.86
C LEU A 237 4.62 -25.83 16.78
N GLN A 238 5.09 -26.96 16.24
CA GLN A 238 5.85 -27.92 17.05
C GLN A 238 7.13 -27.28 17.63
N LYS A 239 7.49 -27.67 18.86
CA LYS A 239 8.67 -27.16 19.59
C LYS A 239 9.97 -27.16 18.78
N LYS A 240 10.13 -28.12 17.85
CA LYS A 240 11.29 -28.24 16.94
C LYS A 240 11.50 -27.01 16.05
N PHE A 241 10.45 -26.24 15.81
CA PHE A 241 10.47 -25.10 14.89
C PHE A 241 10.37 -23.74 15.59
N TRP A 242 10.32 -23.65 16.92
CA TRP A 242 10.18 -22.37 17.65
C TRP A 242 11.34 -21.38 17.43
N GLY A 243 12.54 -21.85 17.10
CA GLY A 243 13.70 -20.96 16.99
C GLY A 243 14.04 -20.32 18.34
N LYS A 244 14.66 -19.13 18.33
CA LYS A 244 14.90 -18.36 19.56
C LYS A 244 13.68 -17.47 19.81
N PRO A 245 12.95 -17.63 20.93
CA PRO A 245 11.78 -16.82 21.22
C PRO A 245 12.18 -15.34 21.36
N THR A 246 11.44 -14.46 20.70
CA THR A 246 11.49 -13.00 20.91
C THR A 246 10.28 -12.59 21.73
N GLU A 247 10.37 -11.55 22.55
CA GLU A 247 9.26 -11.05 23.39
C GLU A 247 7.97 -10.82 22.59
N ALA A 248 8.08 -10.15 21.44
CA ALA A 248 6.98 -9.96 20.49
C ALA A 248 6.36 -11.26 19.93
N SER A 249 7.11 -12.36 19.89
CA SER A 249 6.57 -13.65 19.43
C SER A 249 5.84 -14.41 20.54
N VAL A 250 6.14 -14.11 21.81
CA VAL A 250 5.47 -14.70 22.98
C VAL A 250 4.16 -13.94 23.28
N GLU A 251 4.13 -12.64 23.01
CA GLU A 251 2.94 -11.78 23.15
C GLU A 251 2.01 -11.80 21.93
N ALA A 252 2.42 -12.43 20.82
CA ALA A 252 1.58 -12.58 19.64
C ALA A 252 0.38 -13.49 19.95
N ILE A 253 -0.75 -12.87 20.26
CA ILE A 253 -2.05 -13.52 20.40
C ILE A 253 -2.82 -13.23 19.11
N VAL A 254 -3.30 -14.30 18.46
CA VAL A 254 -4.21 -14.16 17.32
C VAL A 254 -5.57 -13.73 17.87
N GLN A 255 -6.04 -12.55 17.47
CA GLN A 255 -7.36 -12.05 17.82
C GLN A 255 -8.46 -12.99 17.30
N GLU A 256 -9.53 -13.13 18.08
CA GLU A 256 -10.70 -13.92 17.68
C GLU A 256 -11.47 -13.26 16.54
N TYR A 257 -12.27 -14.05 15.83
CA TYR A 257 -13.02 -13.56 14.69
C TYR A 257 -14.03 -12.49 15.13
N GLY A 258 -13.89 -11.27 14.58
CA GLY A 258 -14.74 -10.14 14.92
C GLY A 258 -14.33 -9.40 16.20
N GLU A 259 -13.22 -9.76 16.82
CA GLU A 259 -12.62 -9.00 17.91
C GLU A 259 -12.06 -7.67 17.35
N LEU A 260 -12.42 -6.56 17.97
CA LEU A 260 -11.91 -5.24 17.60
C LEU A 260 -10.65 -4.97 18.43
N ASP A 261 -9.54 -4.60 17.77
CA ASP A 261 -8.33 -4.07 18.42
C ASP A 261 -8.61 -2.64 18.95
N ALA A 262 -9.50 -2.54 19.93
CA ALA A 262 -9.77 -1.33 20.67
C ALA A 262 -8.69 -1.19 21.73
N LYS A 263 -7.56 -0.57 21.37
CA LYS A 263 -6.55 -0.23 22.35
C LYS A 263 -7.08 0.91 23.22
N ASP A 264 -7.19 0.65 24.52
CA ASP A 264 -7.52 1.67 25.52
C ASP A 264 -6.41 2.73 25.68
N TYR A 265 -5.27 2.52 25.03
CA TYR A 265 -4.09 3.37 25.07
C TYR A 265 -3.58 3.71 23.67
N ILE A 266 -2.93 4.86 23.56
CA ILE A 266 -2.21 5.24 22.33
C ILE A 266 -0.85 4.52 22.36
N PRO A 267 -0.52 3.67 21.37
CA PRO A 267 0.78 3.02 21.31
C PRO A 267 1.93 4.05 21.35
N GLY A 268 2.89 3.87 22.26
CA GLY A 268 3.99 4.81 22.49
C GLY A 268 3.71 5.86 23.58
N ALA A 269 2.49 5.90 24.14
CA ALA A 269 2.20 6.67 25.34
C ALA A 269 2.89 6.08 26.58
N GLU A 270 3.31 4.81 26.55
CA GLU A 270 4.10 4.17 27.62
C GLU A 270 5.50 4.78 27.83
N VAL A 271 6.00 5.56 26.86
CA VAL A 271 7.30 6.26 26.96
C VAL A 271 7.18 7.60 27.70
N LEU A 272 5.98 8.13 27.84
CA LEU A 272 5.74 9.29 28.68
C LEU A 272 5.84 8.84 30.13
N GLU A 273 6.82 9.36 30.86
CA GLU A 273 6.88 9.20 32.30
C GLU A 273 5.57 9.72 32.87
N THR A 274 4.74 8.82 33.39
CA THR A 274 3.64 9.22 34.24
C THR A 274 4.31 9.79 35.48
N GLU A 275 4.30 11.12 35.62
CA GLU A 275 4.52 11.75 36.91
C GLU A 275 3.54 11.08 37.86
N LYS A 276 4.05 10.15 38.67
CA LYS A 276 3.30 9.62 39.79
C LYS A 276 3.02 10.85 40.64
N GLU A 277 1.75 11.20 40.79
CA GLU A 277 1.30 12.09 41.85
C GLU A 277 1.65 11.40 43.18
N GLU A 278 2.89 11.62 43.65
CA GLU A 278 3.28 11.35 45.01
C GLU A 278 2.92 12.60 45.82
N ASP A 279 1.79 12.51 46.53
CA ASP A 279 1.46 13.37 47.65
C ASP A 279 2.61 13.39 48.67
N ALA A 280 3.40 14.47 48.70
CA ALA A 280 4.20 14.82 49.87
C ALA A 280 4.47 16.34 49.93
N GLU A 281 3.87 16.96 50.92
CA GLU A 281 4.06 18.35 51.33
C GLU A 281 5.54 18.70 51.62
N ASN A 282 5.90 19.90 51.15
CA ASN A 282 6.81 20.88 51.78
C ASN A 282 8.33 20.64 51.73
N GLY A 283 9.02 21.52 50.99
CA GLY A 283 10.48 21.69 51.03
C GLY A 283 10.97 22.64 49.95
N GLU A 284 11.31 23.86 50.37
CA GLU A 284 11.68 25.03 49.57
C GLU A 284 12.89 24.82 48.62
N ASP A 285 12.85 25.57 47.51
CA ASP A 285 13.99 26.12 46.74
C ASP A 285 14.99 25.20 46.01
N LYS A 286 14.72 24.93 44.71
CA LYS A 286 15.73 25.08 43.63
C LYS A 286 15.11 25.04 42.22
N TRP A 287 14.50 26.13 41.77
CA TRP A 287 14.20 26.34 40.35
C TRP A 287 15.42 27.01 39.69
N GLU A 288 16.35 26.20 39.17
CA GLU A 288 17.44 26.70 38.33
C GLU A 288 16.88 26.97 36.93
N SER A 289 16.34 28.18 36.76
CA SER A 289 15.91 28.72 35.49
C SER A 289 17.15 28.89 34.60
N THR A 290 17.35 28.01 33.63
CA THR A 290 18.33 28.24 32.56
C THR A 290 17.78 29.30 31.61
N SER A 291 18.01 30.55 32.02
CA SER A 291 17.94 31.73 31.17
C SER A 291 18.87 31.55 29.95
N LEU A 292 18.28 31.25 28.80
CA LEU A 292 18.91 31.53 27.51
C LEU A 292 18.59 32.98 27.15
N SER A 293 19.61 33.80 27.30
CA SER A 293 19.72 35.22 27.00
C SER A 293 19.09 35.64 25.67
N GLU A 294 18.15 36.58 25.76
CA GLU A 294 17.83 37.54 24.71
C GLU A 294 19.03 38.50 24.54
N GLU A 295 19.66 38.52 23.37
CA GLU A 295 20.49 39.64 22.92
C GLU A 295 20.07 40.09 21.52
N GLU A 296 19.41 41.25 21.54
CA GLU A 296 19.46 42.37 20.60
C GLU A 296 18.73 42.29 19.25
N GLU A 297 17.48 42.78 19.30
CA GLU A 297 16.89 43.54 18.19
C GLU A 297 17.74 44.78 17.87
N ALA A 298 18.32 44.82 16.67
CA ALA A 298 18.91 46.03 16.11
C ALA A 298 17.88 46.78 15.24
N ASP A 299 17.23 47.73 15.91
CA ASP A 299 16.61 48.98 15.46
C ASP A 299 16.69 49.32 13.95
N VAL A 300 15.53 49.24 13.27
CA VAL A 300 15.36 49.74 11.89
C VAL A 300 15.12 51.25 11.95
N HIS A 301 16.21 52.00 12.02
CA HIS A 301 16.14 53.46 11.94
C HIS A 301 15.66 53.90 10.55
N HIS A 302 14.52 54.60 10.52
CA HIS A 302 14.02 55.34 9.37
C HIS A 302 15.05 56.37 8.89
N SER A 303 15.31 56.36 7.57
CA SER A 303 15.74 57.56 6.85
C SER A 303 14.79 57.74 5.67
N SER A 304 13.81 58.61 5.85
CA SER A 304 13.15 59.31 4.75
C SER A 304 14.22 60.11 4.01
N ASP A 305 14.32 59.93 2.70
CA ASP A 305 14.74 61.02 1.84
C ASP A 305 13.78 61.09 0.66
N GLU A 306 13.06 62.21 0.60
CA GLU A 306 12.19 62.57 -0.49
C GLU A 306 13.01 62.87 -1.74
N GLU A 307 12.62 62.31 -2.89
CA GLU A 307 12.82 63.04 -4.15
C GLU A 307 11.60 62.87 -5.07
N HIS A 308 10.82 63.95 -5.10
CA HIS A 308 9.74 64.19 -6.04
C HIS A 308 10.21 64.04 -7.49
N LYS A 309 9.68 63.07 -8.22
CA LYS A 309 9.56 63.17 -9.69
C LYS A 309 8.16 63.64 -10.07
N ARG A 310 8.08 64.96 -10.32
CA ARG A 310 7.01 65.60 -11.06
C ARG A 310 6.86 64.94 -12.44
N PHE A 311 5.62 64.56 -12.78
CA PHE A 311 5.20 64.46 -14.18
C PHE A 311 4.94 65.87 -14.71
N PRO A 312 5.49 66.30 -15.87
CA PRO A 312 4.91 67.40 -16.61
C PRO A 312 3.76 66.85 -17.47
N ARG A 313 2.55 67.32 -17.20
CA ARG A 313 1.52 67.49 -18.23
C ARG A 313 1.67 68.90 -18.77
N SER A 314 2.00 69.01 -20.04
CA SER A 314 1.26 69.85 -20.98
C SER A 314 1.35 69.24 -22.36
#